data_AF-A0A936A981-F1
#
_entry.id   AF-A0A936A981-F1
#
_cell.length_a   1.000
_cell.length_b   1.000
_cell.length_c   1.000
_cell.angle_alpha   90.00
_cell.angle_beta   90.00
_cell.angle_gamma   90.00
#
_symmetry.space_group_name_H-M   'P 1'
#
loop_
_entity.id
_entity.type
_entity.pdbx_description
1 polymer ?
#
loop_
_entity_poly.entity_id
_entity_poly.type
_entity_poly.pdbx_seq_one_letter_code
_entity_poly.pdbx_strand_id
1 'polypeptide(L)'
;MDGGGGIANAGTFSLTLNNSIVFGNEASNFPATNDIVGAFTSNNSLVGVNPSFVAPLDASTTAPTIGGDYRLGNLSIAVDAGNNSLVPGGITVDLDGNPRRFNDTGVPDTGLGTAPIVDIGAYEKQTNSAALPVLSISDVSIAEGNSGTSILAFTVTRSGASASVVGFDFATADGTATVASGDYMVASGSGSAAGGAAGSTQVSVTINGDGVFEGTETFFVNLSAPSNATIGDGQGIGTLTNDDIAPTLAINNVNIAEGNSGTSSLVFTVTRTGLTAFPATFTALATDGTASAPSDYSATLAGTTSIAAGGVTATTTLTATINGDAVVGRTRPSRWCCLRPRTRRLPQVLVPARSPTTTSRVW
;
A
#
# COMPACT_ATOMS: atom_id res chain seq x y z
N MET A 1 -53.64 -41.47 9.08
CA MET A 1 -53.82 -40.53 10.21
C MET A 1 -52.43 -40.06 10.55
N ASP A 2 -52.04 -38.97 9.91
CA ASP A 2 -50.64 -38.69 9.64
C ASP A 2 -50.26 -37.52 10.55
N GLY A 3 -49.93 -37.86 11.79
CA GLY A 3 -49.46 -36.92 12.80
C GLY A 3 -47.94 -36.89 12.81
N GLY A 4 -47.35 -36.06 11.95
CA GLY A 4 -45.91 -35.79 11.94
C GLY A 4 -45.66 -34.36 12.40
N GLY A 5 -44.92 -34.19 13.51
CA GLY A 5 -44.72 -32.90 14.15
C GLY A 5 -43.39 -32.23 13.85
N GLY A 6 -43.47 -31.05 13.26
CA GLY A 6 -42.45 -30.01 13.26
C GLY A 6 -43.12 -28.65 13.49
N ILE A 7 -42.37 -27.67 14.00
CA ILE A 7 -42.83 -26.28 14.19
C ILE A 7 -43.01 -25.65 12.80
N ALA A 8 -44.26 -25.45 12.39
CA ALA A 8 -44.62 -24.65 11.22
C ALA A 8 -45.16 -23.29 11.67
N ASN A 9 -44.67 -22.17 11.10
CA ASN A 9 -45.26 -20.85 11.34
C ASN A 9 -46.14 -20.47 10.15
N ALA A 10 -47.46 -20.62 10.29
CA ALA A 10 -48.43 -20.22 9.25
C ALA A 10 -48.94 -18.78 9.42
N GLY A 11 -48.44 -18.03 10.41
CA GLY A 11 -48.89 -16.68 10.75
C GLY A 11 -48.03 -15.56 10.16
N THR A 12 -48.54 -14.31 10.19
CA THR A 12 -47.82 -13.11 9.73
C THR A 12 -46.88 -12.50 10.78
N PHE A 13 -46.60 -13.19 11.88
CA PHE A 13 -45.72 -12.71 12.95
C PHE A 13 -44.32 -13.32 12.84
N SER A 14 -43.31 -12.56 13.24
CA SER A 14 -41.93 -13.02 13.31
C SER A 14 -41.75 -13.94 14.52
N LEU A 15 -41.35 -15.18 14.26
CA LEU A 15 -40.96 -16.14 15.29
C LEU A 15 -39.44 -16.07 15.44
N THR A 16 -38.98 -15.58 16.60
CA THR A 16 -37.56 -15.67 16.96
C THR A 16 -37.33 -16.98 17.69
N LEU A 17 -36.74 -17.95 16.98
CA LEU A 17 -36.24 -19.18 17.59
C LEU A 17 -34.80 -18.93 18.05
N ASN A 18 -34.59 -18.82 19.36
CA ASN A 18 -33.24 -18.81 19.92
C ASN A 18 -32.83 -20.25 20.25
N ASN A 19 -31.59 -20.62 19.94
CA ASN A 19 -30.99 -21.89 20.33
C ASN A 19 -31.76 -23.14 19.84
N SER A 20 -32.39 -23.08 18.67
CA SER A 20 -33.18 -24.18 18.13
C SER A 20 -32.83 -24.44 16.67
N ILE A 21 -32.48 -25.69 16.33
CA ILE A 21 -32.30 -26.12 14.94
C ILE A 21 -33.26 -27.25 14.64
N VAL A 22 -34.04 -27.06 13.58
CA VAL A 22 -34.71 -28.13 12.84
C VAL A 22 -33.79 -28.45 11.65
N PHE A 23 -33.08 -29.58 11.69
CA PHE A 23 -32.25 -29.98 10.55
C PHE A 23 -32.97 -31.01 9.67
N GLY A 24 -33.00 -30.73 8.36
CA GLY A 24 -33.45 -31.63 7.31
C GLY A 24 -32.56 -31.53 6.06
N ASN A 25 -32.07 -32.70 5.65
CA ASN A 25 -31.47 -33.18 4.38
C ASN A 25 -30.27 -32.46 3.71
N GLU A 26 -29.26 -33.28 3.39
CA GLU A 26 -28.22 -33.01 2.39
C GLU A 26 -28.82 -33.07 0.96
N ALA A 27 -28.83 -31.95 0.25
CA ALA A 27 -28.39 -31.84 -1.15
C ALA A 27 -28.65 -30.42 -1.69
N SER A 28 -27.56 -29.72 -2.01
CA SER A 28 -27.42 -28.62 -2.97
C SER A 28 -28.70 -27.93 -3.48
N ASN A 29 -29.04 -26.78 -2.88
CA ASN A 29 -29.29 -25.49 -3.56
C ASN A 29 -30.14 -24.57 -2.66
N PHE A 30 -29.52 -23.50 -2.17
CA PHE A 30 -30.25 -22.38 -1.57
C PHE A 30 -30.94 -21.55 -2.65
N PRO A 31 -32.20 -21.14 -2.40
CA PRO A 31 -32.50 -19.72 -2.43
C PRO A 31 -33.17 -19.26 -1.12
N ALA A 32 -32.97 -17.98 -0.82
CA ALA A 32 -33.48 -17.33 0.38
C ALA A 32 -35.01 -17.26 0.40
N THR A 33 -35.66 -18.20 1.08
CA THR A 33 -37.03 -18.10 1.59
C THR A 33 -37.14 -18.93 2.86
N ASN A 34 -37.78 -18.38 3.90
CA ASN A 34 -37.92 -18.94 5.25
C ASN A 34 -38.88 -20.17 5.30
N ASP A 35 -38.59 -21.23 4.56
CA ASP A 35 -39.40 -22.44 4.56
C ASP A 35 -38.55 -23.67 4.88
N ILE A 36 -38.79 -24.25 6.05
CA ILE A 36 -38.32 -25.60 6.41
C ILE A 36 -39.44 -26.57 6.09
N VAL A 37 -39.26 -27.38 5.04
CA VAL A 37 -40.16 -28.49 4.68
C VAL A 37 -39.32 -29.74 4.42
N GLY A 38 -39.37 -30.74 5.32
CA GLY A 38 -38.71 -32.04 5.09
C GLY A 38 -38.61 -32.95 6.33
N ALA A 39 -38.66 -34.28 6.10
CA ALA A 39 -38.80 -35.34 7.11
C ALA A 39 -37.47 -35.90 7.67
N PHE A 40 -37.49 -36.34 8.93
CA PHE A 40 -36.40 -37.05 9.61
C PHE A 40 -36.36 -38.53 9.17
N THR A 41 -35.20 -39.05 8.73
CA THR A 41 -35.00 -40.50 8.64
C THR A 41 -33.69 -40.98 9.28
N SER A 42 -33.85 -42.10 9.99
CA SER A 42 -32.90 -43.10 10.51
C SER A 42 -31.87 -42.79 11.59
N ASN A 43 -31.51 -41.57 11.98
CA ASN A 43 -30.55 -41.38 13.09
C ASN A 43 -30.89 -40.23 14.04
N ASN A 44 -32.19 -40.04 14.35
CA ASN A 44 -32.73 -39.38 15.56
C ASN A 44 -34.23 -39.16 15.44
N SER A 45 -35.00 -40.07 15.99
CA SER A 45 -36.44 -40.15 15.75
C SER A 45 -37.21 -39.99 17.05
N LEU A 46 -37.57 -38.76 17.42
CA LEU A 46 -38.62 -38.49 18.41
C LEU A 46 -39.97 -38.38 17.70
N VAL A 47 -40.46 -39.52 17.21
CA VAL A 47 -41.73 -39.56 16.48
C VAL A 47 -42.89 -39.63 17.47
N GLY A 48 -43.82 -38.68 17.38
CA GLY A 48 -45.10 -38.71 18.12
C GLY A 48 -45.04 -38.28 19.58
N VAL A 49 -43.98 -37.60 20.00
CA VAL A 49 -43.78 -37.14 21.38
C VAL A 49 -43.45 -35.65 21.43
N ASN A 50 -44.09 -34.91 22.34
CA ASN A 50 -43.82 -33.48 22.54
C ASN A 50 -42.38 -33.31 23.04
N PRO A 51 -41.53 -32.54 22.35
CA PRO A 51 -40.17 -32.28 22.80
C PRO A 51 -40.10 -31.43 24.08
N SER A 52 -41.21 -30.95 24.66
CA SER A 52 -41.25 -30.14 25.89
C SER A 52 -40.44 -28.84 25.78
N PHE A 53 -40.96 -27.88 25.01
CA PHE A 53 -40.47 -26.50 24.98
C PHE A 53 -40.85 -25.73 26.25
N VAL A 54 -40.18 -24.60 26.52
CA VAL A 54 -40.48 -23.68 27.63
C VAL A 54 -41.88 -23.05 27.46
N ALA A 55 -42.23 -22.64 26.24
CA ALA A 55 -43.60 -22.27 25.88
C ALA A 55 -44.39 -23.50 25.41
N PRO A 56 -45.67 -23.62 25.80
CA PRO A 56 -46.51 -24.71 25.33
C PRO A 56 -46.73 -24.64 23.82
N LEU A 57 -46.60 -25.79 23.15
CA LEU A 57 -47.16 -25.98 21.82
C LEU A 57 -48.67 -26.26 21.94
N ASP A 58 -49.43 -25.81 20.96
CA ASP A 58 -50.83 -26.21 20.82
C ASP A 58 -50.90 -27.74 20.69
N ALA A 59 -51.72 -28.42 21.49
CA ALA A 59 -51.84 -29.88 21.44
C ALA A 59 -52.52 -30.38 20.15
N SER A 60 -53.20 -29.49 19.42
CA SER A 60 -53.93 -29.81 18.19
C SER A 60 -53.13 -29.57 16.90
N THR A 61 -52.04 -28.80 16.98
CA THR A 61 -51.16 -28.50 15.85
C THR A 61 -49.71 -28.59 16.32
N THR A 62 -48.82 -29.19 15.53
CA THR A 62 -47.39 -29.30 15.92
C THR A 62 -46.64 -27.96 15.79
N ALA A 63 -47.38 -26.87 15.70
CA ALA A 63 -46.99 -25.56 15.20
C ALA A 63 -47.36 -24.48 16.24
N PRO A 64 -46.47 -23.51 16.52
CA PRO A 64 -46.80 -22.39 17.40
C PRO A 64 -47.77 -21.42 16.72
N THR A 65 -48.86 -21.08 17.41
CA THR A 65 -49.91 -20.16 16.92
C THR A 65 -49.88 -18.78 17.59
N ILE A 66 -48.98 -18.60 18.56
CA ILE A 66 -48.72 -17.35 19.29
C ILE A 66 -47.21 -17.13 19.43
N GLY A 67 -46.78 -15.91 19.74
CA GLY A 67 -45.38 -15.65 20.13
C GLY A 67 -45.07 -16.26 21.50
N GLY A 68 -43.86 -16.80 21.68
CA GLY A 68 -43.45 -17.48 22.91
C GLY A 68 -41.98 -17.89 22.92
N ASP A 69 -41.50 -18.35 24.07
CA ASP A 69 -40.14 -18.89 24.25
C ASP A 69 -40.10 -20.38 23.88
N TYR A 70 -39.73 -20.67 22.64
CA TYR A 70 -39.68 -22.04 22.12
C TYR A 70 -38.31 -22.70 22.27
N ARG A 71 -37.54 -22.35 23.30
CA ARG A 71 -36.35 -23.11 23.71
C ARG A 71 -36.75 -24.45 24.33
N LEU A 72 -35.90 -25.47 24.22
CA LEU A 72 -36.12 -26.75 24.90
C LEU A 72 -36.15 -26.56 26.43
N GLY A 73 -37.13 -27.18 27.08
CA GLY A 73 -37.23 -27.26 28.53
C GLY A 73 -36.19 -28.21 29.13
N ASN A 74 -35.95 -28.09 30.44
CA ASN A 74 -34.90 -28.82 31.17
C ASN A 74 -35.08 -30.36 31.18
N LEU A 75 -36.26 -30.87 30.80
CA LEU A 75 -36.60 -32.29 30.73
C LEU A 75 -37.09 -32.68 29.33
N SER A 76 -36.71 -31.88 28.33
CA SER A 76 -36.98 -32.20 26.95
C SER A 76 -36.35 -33.53 26.59
N ILE A 77 -37.14 -34.43 26.00
CA ILE A 77 -36.65 -35.69 25.44
C ILE A 77 -35.75 -35.48 24.21
N ALA A 78 -35.69 -34.26 23.68
CA ALA A 78 -34.80 -33.84 22.59
C ALA A 78 -33.45 -33.34 23.09
N VAL A 79 -33.32 -33.07 24.39
CA VAL A 79 -32.01 -33.00 25.04
C VAL A 79 -31.39 -34.40 24.95
N ASP A 80 -30.12 -34.47 24.56
CA ASP A 80 -29.34 -35.71 24.42
C ASP A 80 -29.69 -36.62 23.20
N ALA A 81 -30.31 -36.09 22.13
CA ALA A 81 -30.56 -36.85 20.90
C ALA A 81 -29.47 -36.76 19.81
N GLY A 82 -28.85 -35.63 19.46
CA GLY A 82 -27.99 -35.42 18.26
C GLY A 82 -26.73 -36.32 18.06
N ASN A 83 -26.05 -36.19 16.90
CA ASN A 83 -24.78 -36.87 16.60
C ASN A 83 -23.53 -36.04 16.99
N ASN A 84 -22.79 -36.48 18.02
CA ASN A 84 -21.66 -35.76 18.62
C ASN A 84 -20.37 -35.76 17.79
N SER A 85 -20.26 -36.69 16.84
CA SER A 85 -19.03 -36.86 16.04
C SER A 85 -18.72 -35.66 15.13
N LEU A 86 -19.65 -34.71 15.00
CA LEU A 86 -19.52 -33.52 14.15
C LEU A 86 -19.08 -32.26 14.90
N VAL A 87 -18.96 -32.29 16.24
CA VAL A 87 -18.56 -31.12 17.04
C VAL A 87 -17.04 -31.11 17.23
N PRO A 88 -16.33 -30.03 16.83
CA PRO A 88 -14.89 -29.90 17.08
C PRO A 88 -14.52 -29.91 18.57
N GLY A 89 -13.27 -30.27 18.84
CA GLY A 89 -12.66 -30.26 20.16
C GLY A 89 -12.79 -28.91 20.90
N GLY A 90 -13.24 -28.90 22.16
CA GLY A 90 -13.12 -27.74 23.06
C GLY A 90 -14.22 -26.68 22.98
N ILE A 91 -15.34 -26.97 22.30
CA ILE A 91 -16.51 -26.07 22.25
C ILE A 91 -17.44 -26.36 23.45
N THR A 92 -17.63 -25.38 24.33
CA THR A 92 -18.42 -25.51 25.59
C THR A 92 -19.63 -24.57 25.68
N VAL A 93 -19.76 -23.62 24.75
CA VAL A 93 -20.85 -22.64 24.65
C VAL A 93 -21.36 -22.53 23.21
N ASP A 94 -22.58 -22.05 23.01
CA ASP A 94 -23.13 -21.67 21.70
C ASP A 94 -22.59 -20.30 21.22
N LEU A 95 -23.03 -19.84 20.03
CA LEU A 95 -22.60 -18.54 19.45
C LEU A 95 -23.06 -17.32 20.26
N ASP A 96 -24.09 -17.47 21.09
CA ASP A 96 -24.58 -16.45 22.01
C ASP A 96 -23.91 -16.54 23.40
N GLY A 97 -22.93 -17.45 23.56
CA GLY A 97 -22.17 -17.65 24.78
C GLY A 97 -22.91 -18.42 25.88
N ASN A 98 -24.06 -19.02 25.57
CA ASN A 98 -24.78 -19.85 26.55
C ASN A 98 -24.11 -21.23 26.67
N PRO A 99 -23.97 -21.78 27.88
CA PRO A 99 -23.47 -23.13 28.08
C PRO A 99 -24.33 -24.17 27.38
N ARG A 100 -23.69 -25.22 26.86
CA ARG A 100 -24.40 -26.43 26.41
C ARG A 100 -25.20 -27.03 27.57
N ARG A 101 -26.42 -27.51 27.31
CA ARG A 101 -27.29 -28.08 28.35
C ARG A 101 -27.22 -29.61 28.30
N PHE A 102 -27.22 -30.22 29.49
CA PHE A 102 -27.16 -31.67 29.67
C PHE A 102 -28.24 -32.09 30.67
N ASN A 103 -28.88 -33.24 30.46
CA ASN A 103 -29.80 -33.82 31.45
C ASN A 103 -29.07 -34.70 32.47
N ASP A 104 -27.87 -35.19 32.15
CA ASP A 104 -27.03 -35.98 33.07
C ASP A 104 -25.95 -35.11 33.72
N THR A 105 -26.17 -34.73 34.98
CA THR A 105 -25.26 -33.88 35.76
C THR A 105 -24.01 -34.62 36.27
N GLY A 106 -23.91 -35.94 36.05
CA GLY A 106 -22.80 -36.77 36.50
C GLY A 106 -21.63 -36.87 35.52
N VAL A 107 -21.76 -36.32 34.30
CA VAL A 107 -20.77 -36.48 33.24
C VAL A 107 -20.17 -35.12 32.82
N PRO A 108 -18.85 -34.89 33.02
CA PRO A 108 -18.22 -33.62 32.65
C PRO A 108 -18.17 -33.42 31.13
N ASP A 109 -18.50 -32.21 30.67
CA ASP A 109 -18.27 -31.79 29.29
C ASP A 109 -16.77 -31.65 29.02
N THR A 110 -16.19 -32.62 28.32
CA THR A 110 -14.76 -32.60 27.96
C THR A 110 -14.48 -31.92 26.62
N GLY A 111 -15.52 -31.56 25.85
CA GLY A 111 -15.37 -31.03 24.50
C GLY A 111 -14.66 -31.98 23.52
N LEU A 112 -14.38 -33.25 23.85
CA LEU A 112 -13.53 -34.15 23.05
C LEU A 112 -14.28 -35.37 22.50
N GLY A 113 -15.59 -35.29 22.32
CA GLY A 113 -16.37 -36.36 21.68
C GLY A 113 -16.45 -37.68 22.46
N THR A 114 -15.95 -37.74 23.69
CA THR A 114 -16.23 -38.85 24.62
C THR A 114 -17.45 -38.45 25.46
N ALA A 115 -18.50 -39.28 25.40
CA ALA A 115 -19.90 -39.02 25.77
C ALA A 115 -20.13 -38.17 27.06
N PRO A 116 -21.18 -37.32 27.11
CA PRO A 116 -22.55 -37.71 26.79
C PRO A 116 -23.08 -37.18 25.45
N ILE A 117 -24.15 -37.84 25.01
CA ILE A 117 -24.92 -37.76 23.76
C ILE A 117 -25.45 -36.32 23.52
N VAL A 118 -25.55 -35.84 22.27
CA VAL A 118 -25.78 -34.41 21.93
C VAL A 118 -27.12 -33.86 22.40
N ASP A 119 -27.10 -32.65 22.93
CA ASP A 119 -28.17 -31.63 22.97
C ASP A 119 -28.69 -31.21 21.57
N ILE A 120 -29.95 -31.48 21.19
CA ILE A 120 -30.56 -30.79 20.03
C ILE A 120 -30.74 -29.32 20.39
N GLY A 121 -29.75 -28.50 20.05
CA GLY A 121 -29.79 -27.05 20.28
C GLY A 121 -28.47 -26.31 20.06
N ALA A 122 -27.31 -26.97 20.10
CA ALA A 122 -26.01 -26.29 20.16
C ALA A 122 -25.00 -26.66 19.06
N TYR A 123 -25.46 -26.98 17.86
CA TYR A 123 -24.59 -26.92 16.68
C TYR A 123 -25.36 -26.30 15.53
N GLU A 124 -25.50 -24.96 15.56
CA GLU A 124 -25.43 -24.25 14.28
C GLU A 124 -24.16 -24.77 13.64
N LYS A 125 -24.25 -25.26 12.40
CA LYS A 125 -23.06 -25.66 11.66
C LYS A 125 -22.09 -24.50 11.79
N GLN A 126 -21.11 -24.65 12.69
CA GLN A 126 -19.96 -23.77 12.75
C GLN A 126 -19.22 -24.17 11.49
N THR A 127 -19.68 -23.63 10.34
CA THR A 127 -18.76 -23.43 9.25
C THR A 127 -17.62 -22.73 9.94
N ASN A 128 -16.48 -23.39 9.99
CA ASN A 128 -15.26 -22.88 10.58
C ASN A 128 -14.74 -21.74 9.69
N SER A 129 -15.63 -20.81 9.33
CA SER A 129 -15.37 -19.50 8.79
C SER A 129 -15.02 -18.63 9.98
N ALA A 130 -14.02 -19.05 10.76
CA ALA A 130 -13.15 -18.08 11.38
C ALA A 130 -12.76 -17.13 10.25
N ALA A 131 -13.07 -15.84 10.41
CA ALA A 131 -12.77 -14.85 9.38
C ALA A 131 -11.34 -15.07 8.91
N LEU A 132 -11.16 -15.22 7.59
CA LEU A 132 -9.83 -15.48 7.04
C LEU A 132 -8.88 -14.38 7.53
N PRO A 133 -7.64 -14.74 7.89
CA PRO A 133 -6.64 -13.74 8.24
C PRO A 133 -6.42 -12.76 7.09
N VAL A 134 -6.10 -11.52 7.42
CA VAL A 134 -5.87 -10.46 6.43
C VAL A 134 -4.37 -10.24 6.26
N LEU A 135 -3.89 -10.23 5.02
CA LEU A 135 -2.53 -9.84 4.67
C LEU A 135 -2.47 -8.33 4.39
N SER A 136 -1.42 -7.70 4.91
CA SER A 136 -1.00 -6.35 4.58
C SER A 136 0.50 -6.30 4.33
N ILE A 137 0.99 -5.36 3.54
CA ILE A 137 2.42 -5.12 3.30
C ILE A 137 2.79 -3.70 3.73
N SER A 138 3.97 -3.52 4.32
CA SER A 138 4.42 -2.21 4.81
C SER A 138 4.98 -1.33 3.70
N ASP A 139 4.84 -0.01 3.85
CA ASP A 139 5.65 0.97 3.13
C ASP A 139 7.02 1.14 3.80
N VAL A 140 8.05 1.38 3.00
CA VAL A 140 9.44 1.51 3.47
C VAL A 140 10.20 2.56 2.67
N SER A 141 11.19 3.19 3.29
CA SER A 141 12.06 4.17 2.64
C SER A 141 13.54 3.92 2.94
N ILE A 142 14.39 4.26 1.97
CA ILE A 142 15.85 4.17 2.09
C ILE A 142 16.50 5.25 1.23
N ALA A 143 17.71 5.68 1.60
CA ALA A 143 18.57 6.39 0.65
C ALA A 143 19.12 5.40 -0.37
N GLU A 144 19.07 5.73 -1.66
CA GLU A 144 19.49 4.81 -2.72
C GLU A 144 21.00 4.52 -2.66
N GLY A 145 21.77 5.51 -2.19
CA GLY A 145 23.20 5.43 -2.04
C GLY A 145 23.92 5.81 -3.32
N ASN A 146 25.14 6.34 -3.19
CA ASN A 146 25.85 6.88 -4.36
C ASN A 146 26.53 5.81 -5.25
N SER A 147 26.43 4.52 -4.89
CA SER A 147 27.01 3.37 -5.63
C SER A 147 26.59 2.03 -5.02
N GLY A 148 26.73 0.95 -5.78
CA GLY A 148 26.57 -0.42 -5.27
C GLY A 148 25.11 -0.81 -5.09
N THR A 149 24.82 -1.68 -4.12
CA THR A 149 23.46 -2.17 -3.89
C THR A 149 23.11 -2.23 -2.42
N SER A 150 21.85 -1.92 -2.10
CA SER A 150 21.24 -2.04 -0.77
C SER A 150 20.00 -2.93 -0.82
N ILE A 151 19.58 -3.49 0.32
CA ILE A 151 18.35 -4.28 0.41
C ILE A 151 17.27 -3.46 1.10
N LEU A 152 16.14 -3.27 0.41
CA LEU A 152 14.92 -2.70 0.98
C LEU A 152 13.95 -3.84 1.33
N ALA A 153 13.67 -4.00 2.63
CA ALA A 153 12.87 -5.11 3.14
C ALA A 153 11.45 -4.67 3.52
N PHE A 154 10.46 -5.16 2.78
CA PHE A 154 9.04 -4.98 3.03
C PHE A 154 8.54 -6.05 3.99
N THR A 155 7.73 -5.66 4.98
CA THR A 155 7.13 -6.60 5.94
C THR A 155 5.70 -6.91 5.53
N VAL A 156 5.45 -8.16 5.18
CA VAL A 156 4.09 -8.69 5.00
C VAL A 156 3.58 -9.19 6.34
N THR A 157 2.49 -8.62 6.82
CA THR A 157 1.86 -8.94 8.11
C THR A 157 0.57 -9.73 7.88
N ARG A 158 0.38 -10.79 8.66
CA ARG A 158 -0.87 -11.56 8.74
C ARG A 158 -1.61 -11.19 10.02
N SER A 159 -2.84 -10.69 9.89
CA SER A 159 -3.74 -10.49 11.03
C SER A 159 -4.42 -11.79 11.46
N GLY A 160 -4.76 -11.90 12.74
CA GLY A 160 -5.49 -13.06 13.27
C GLY A 160 -4.69 -14.38 13.27
N ALA A 161 -5.36 -15.44 13.73
CA ALA A 161 -4.80 -16.78 13.74
C ALA A 161 -5.27 -17.56 12.51
N SER A 162 -4.45 -18.50 12.03
CA SER A 162 -4.86 -19.46 11.01
C SER A 162 -4.41 -20.86 11.39
N ALA A 163 -5.29 -21.85 11.25
CA ALA A 163 -4.92 -23.25 11.43
C ALA A 163 -4.08 -23.79 10.27
N SER A 164 -4.09 -23.11 9.12
CA SER A 164 -3.37 -23.50 7.90
C SER A 164 -2.24 -22.53 7.58
N VAL A 165 -1.29 -22.98 6.76
CA VAL A 165 -0.29 -22.09 6.15
C VAL A 165 -1.01 -21.06 5.27
N VAL A 166 -0.62 -19.80 5.42
CA VAL A 166 -1.11 -18.70 4.58
C VAL A 166 -0.06 -18.41 3.53
N GLY A 167 -0.46 -18.42 2.25
CA GLY A 167 0.43 -18.14 1.13
C GLY A 167 -0.01 -16.91 0.34
N PHE A 168 0.94 -16.31 -0.37
CA PHE A 168 0.72 -15.19 -1.28
C PHE A 168 1.83 -15.16 -2.34
N ASP A 169 1.56 -14.55 -3.48
CA ASP A 169 2.57 -14.18 -4.46
C ASP A 169 2.87 -12.68 -4.37
N PHE A 170 4.04 -12.25 -4.83
CA PHE A 170 4.41 -10.84 -4.93
C PHE A 170 5.16 -10.54 -6.23
N ALA A 171 5.04 -9.30 -6.71
CA ALA A 171 5.85 -8.78 -7.78
C ALA A 171 6.06 -7.26 -7.63
N THR A 172 7.26 -6.78 -7.97
CA THR A 172 7.55 -5.36 -8.05
C THR A 172 6.90 -4.72 -9.28
N ALA A 173 6.53 -3.45 -9.18
CA ALA A 173 6.08 -2.62 -10.30
C ALA A 173 6.72 -1.23 -10.24
N ASP A 174 6.99 -0.67 -11.42
CA ASP A 174 7.58 0.66 -11.56
C ASP A 174 6.64 1.76 -11.03
N GLY A 175 7.24 2.77 -10.43
CA GLY A 175 6.60 4.05 -10.15
C GLY A 175 7.34 5.16 -10.88
N THR A 176 7.93 6.09 -10.13
CA THR A 176 8.93 7.02 -10.71
C THR A 176 10.32 6.40 -10.73
N ALA A 177 10.63 5.55 -9.74
CA ALA A 177 11.78 4.66 -9.79
C ALA A 177 11.43 3.48 -10.71
N THR A 178 12.34 3.13 -11.62
CA THR A 178 12.14 2.13 -12.67
C THR A 178 13.33 1.19 -12.82
N VAL A 179 13.06 -0.05 -13.24
CA VAL A 179 14.12 -1.01 -13.61
C VAL A 179 14.93 -0.51 -14.82
N ALA A 180 14.32 0.30 -15.69
CA ALA A 180 14.95 0.83 -16.90
C ALA A 180 15.98 1.94 -16.61
N SER A 181 15.70 2.79 -15.61
CA SER A 181 16.66 3.78 -15.09
C SER A 181 17.77 3.09 -14.29
N GLY A 182 17.44 1.97 -13.65
CA GLY A 182 18.38 1.15 -12.90
C GLY A 182 18.20 1.23 -11.40
N ASP A 183 17.22 1.97 -10.90
CA ASP A 183 17.05 2.35 -9.49
C ASP A 183 16.83 1.12 -8.58
N TYR A 184 16.20 0.06 -9.12
CA TYR A 184 16.01 -1.19 -8.40
C TYR A 184 16.00 -2.40 -9.36
N MET A 185 16.19 -3.60 -8.79
CA MET A 185 16.08 -4.86 -9.53
C MET A 185 14.67 -5.43 -9.42
N VAL A 186 14.12 -5.93 -10.53
CA VAL A 186 12.84 -6.64 -10.52
C VAL A 186 12.87 -7.80 -9.53
N ALA A 187 11.84 -7.88 -8.68
CA ALA A 187 11.67 -8.96 -7.73
C ALA A 187 10.26 -9.53 -7.83
N SER A 188 10.14 -10.84 -7.89
CA SER A 188 8.87 -11.56 -7.84
C SER A 188 9.06 -12.93 -7.23
N GLY A 189 7.99 -13.50 -6.67
CA GLY A 189 8.02 -14.83 -6.08
C GLY A 189 6.79 -15.11 -5.23
N SER A 190 6.87 -16.19 -4.46
CA SER A 190 5.84 -16.62 -3.52
C SER A 190 6.35 -16.53 -2.08
N GLY A 191 5.52 -16.05 -1.17
CA GLY A 191 5.77 -16.05 0.28
C GLY A 191 4.75 -16.92 1.03
N SER A 192 5.11 -17.34 2.24
CA SER A 192 4.19 -18.05 3.12
C SER A 192 4.45 -17.75 4.59
N ALA A 193 3.38 -17.75 5.38
CA ALA A 193 3.41 -17.66 6.83
C ALA A 193 2.82 -18.95 7.43
N ALA A 194 3.56 -19.58 8.35
CA ALA A 194 3.11 -20.79 9.03
C ALA A 194 1.76 -20.58 9.74
N GLY A 195 0.97 -21.65 9.88
CA GLY A 195 -0.21 -21.64 10.75
C GLY A 195 0.15 -21.27 12.19
N GLY A 196 -0.78 -20.68 12.93
CA GLY A 196 -0.59 -20.19 14.30
C GLY A 196 -1.17 -18.80 14.50
N ALA A 197 -0.69 -18.11 15.54
CA ALA A 197 -1.07 -16.72 15.85
C ALA A 197 -0.58 -15.73 14.77
N ALA A 198 -0.97 -14.45 14.88
CA ALA A 198 -0.52 -13.40 13.97
C ALA A 198 1.01 -13.40 13.80
N GLY A 199 1.49 -13.07 12.60
CA GLY A 199 2.92 -13.16 12.27
C GLY A 199 3.29 -12.32 11.06
N SER A 200 4.57 -12.31 10.72
CA SER A 200 5.11 -11.53 9.60
C SER A 200 6.17 -12.29 8.82
N THR A 201 6.39 -11.86 7.58
CA THR A 201 7.42 -12.38 6.66
C THR A 201 7.98 -11.23 5.84
N GLN A 202 9.26 -11.28 5.48
CA GLN A 202 9.89 -10.24 4.68
C GLN A 202 9.88 -10.57 3.19
N VAL A 203 9.66 -9.55 2.38
CA VAL A 203 9.94 -9.52 0.95
C VAL A 203 11.07 -8.51 0.74
N SER A 204 12.17 -8.94 0.13
CA SER A 204 13.34 -8.10 -0.09
C SER A 204 13.45 -7.69 -1.54
N VAL A 205 13.77 -6.42 -1.78
CA VAL A 205 14.05 -5.86 -3.10
C VAL A 205 15.46 -5.24 -3.07
N THR A 206 16.24 -5.52 -4.11
CA THR A 206 17.57 -4.90 -4.28
C THR A 206 17.41 -3.53 -4.89
N ILE A 207 17.96 -2.52 -4.22
CA ILE A 207 18.06 -1.13 -4.69
C ILE A 207 19.48 -0.92 -5.20
N ASN A 208 19.62 -0.31 -6.37
CA ASN A 208 20.93 0.01 -6.92
C ASN A 208 21.21 1.49 -6.67
N GLY A 209 22.36 1.78 -6.09
CA GLY A 209 22.81 3.14 -5.89
C GLY A 209 23.64 3.64 -7.07
N ASP A 210 23.50 4.92 -7.40
CA ASP A 210 24.31 5.60 -8.41
C ASP A 210 24.59 7.07 -8.06
N GLY A 211 25.34 7.77 -8.92
CA GLY A 211 25.82 9.14 -8.65
C GLY A 211 24.97 10.26 -9.27
N VAL A 212 23.79 9.95 -9.80
CA VAL A 212 22.98 10.85 -10.61
C VAL A 212 22.04 11.65 -9.72
N PHE A 213 22.16 12.98 -9.73
CA PHE A 213 21.23 13.80 -8.95
C PHE A 213 19.78 13.71 -9.47
N GLU A 214 18.92 13.16 -8.62
CA GLU A 214 17.54 12.74 -8.88
C GLU A 214 16.56 13.28 -7.83
N GLY A 215 15.28 12.98 -8.06
CA GLY A 215 14.21 13.34 -7.14
C GLY A 215 14.11 12.33 -6.01
N THR A 216 13.14 12.52 -5.11
CA THR A 216 12.65 11.37 -4.34
C THR A 216 11.76 10.55 -5.25
N GLU A 217 12.03 9.25 -5.33
CA GLU A 217 11.35 8.36 -6.24
C GLU A 217 10.63 7.22 -5.51
N THR A 218 9.70 6.57 -6.20
CA THR A 218 8.90 5.48 -5.64
C THR A 218 8.76 4.32 -6.61
N PHE A 219 8.67 3.10 -6.08
CA PHE A 219 8.23 1.89 -6.77
C PHE A 219 7.30 1.08 -5.86
N PHE A 220 6.69 0.02 -6.37
CA PHE A 220 5.67 -0.75 -5.64
C PHE A 220 6.04 -2.22 -5.52
N VAL A 221 5.56 -2.88 -4.46
CA VAL A 221 5.50 -4.34 -4.31
C VAL A 221 4.03 -4.74 -4.15
N ASN A 222 3.50 -5.48 -5.12
CA ASN A 222 2.09 -5.89 -5.13
C ASN A 222 1.93 -7.35 -4.70
N LEU A 223 1.08 -7.60 -3.70
CA LEU A 223 0.66 -8.94 -3.29
C LEU A 223 -0.48 -9.46 -4.18
N SER A 224 -0.48 -10.77 -4.45
CA SER A 224 -1.51 -11.43 -5.24
C SER A 224 -1.69 -12.90 -4.82
N ALA A 225 -2.66 -13.58 -5.45
CA ALA A 225 -2.94 -15.01 -5.24
C ALA A 225 -2.95 -15.47 -3.76
N PRO A 226 -3.72 -14.80 -2.86
CA PRO A 226 -3.75 -15.20 -1.46
C PRO A 226 -4.37 -16.59 -1.31
N SER A 227 -3.83 -17.38 -0.39
CA SER A 227 -4.38 -18.67 0.01
C SER A 227 -4.59 -18.71 1.52
N ASN A 228 -5.75 -19.22 1.95
CA ASN A 228 -6.17 -19.24 3.36
C ASN A 228 -6.15 -17.86 4.05
N ALA A 229 -6.28 -16.78 3.28
CA ALA A 229 -6.26 -15.39 3.71
C ALA A 229 -7.01 -14.51 2.71
N THR A 230 -7.30 -13.27 3.10
CA THR A 230 -7.66 -12.17 2.19
C THR A 230 -6.54 -11.13 2.17
N ILE A 231 -6.50 -10.29 1.13
CA ILE A 231 -5.58 -9.14 1.07
C ILE A 231 -6.36 -7.89 1.47
N GLY A 232 -5.92 -7.22 2.53
CA GLY A 232 -6.49 -5.94 2.98
C GLY A 232 -5.73 -4.78 2.37
N ASP A 233 -4.41 -4.80 2.52
CA ASP A 233 -3.49 -3.88 1.85
C ASP A 233 -2.51 -4.68 1.00
N GLY A 234 -2.69 -4.57 -0.31
CA GLY A 234 -1.94 -5.37 -1.28
C GLY A 234 -0.72 -4.67 -1.85
N GLN A 235 -0.44 -3.40 -1.52
CA GLN A 235 0.59 -2.63 -2.20
C GLN A 235 1.52 -1.96 -1.19
N GLY A 236 2.78 -2.39 -1.17
CA GLY A 236 3.82 -1.72 -0.41
C GLY A 236 4.51 -0.68 -1.28
N ILE A 237 4.66 0.53 -0.77
CA ILE A 237 5.37 1.63 -1.43
C ILE A 237 6.82 1.65 -0.96
N GLY A 238 7.76 1.45 -1.89
CA GLY A 238 9.19 1.67 -1.66
C GLY A 238 9.57 3.08 -2.07
N THR A 239 10.11 3.88 -1.15
CA THR A 239 10.56 5.25 -1.41
C THR A 239 12.09 5.33 -1.41
N LEU A 240 12.67 5.83 -2.50
CA LEU A 240 14.10 6.05 -2.67
C LEU A 240 14.39 7.55 -2.51
N THR A 241 15.19 7.92 -1.51
CA THR A 241 15.57 9.32 -1.27
C THR A 241 16.95 9.60 -1.82
N ASN A 242 17.04 10.55 -2.76
CA ASN A 242 18.31 11.04 -3.31
C ASN A 242 19.29 11.53 -2.22
N ASP A 243 20.48 10.94 -2.20
CA ASP A 243 21.65 11.39 -1.42
C ASP A 243 22.80 11.95 -2.28
N ASP A 244 22.56 12.14 -3.58
CA ASP A 244 23.53 12.68 -4.52
C ASP A 244 23.76 14.19 -4.48
N ILE A 245 24.94 14.56 -4.97
CA ILE A 245 25.40 15.95 -5.05
C ILE A 245 24.72 16.65 -6.23
N ALA A 246 23.96 17.71 -5.93
CA ALA A 246 23.35 18.55 -6.93
C ALA A 246 24.37 19.16 -7.92
N PRO A 247 24.02 19.31 -9.21
CA PRO A 247 24.91 19.86 -10.22
C PRO A 247 25.22 21.35 -9.97
N THR A 248 26.40 21.78 -10.39
CA THR A 248 26.85 23.18 -10.31
C THR A 248 26.89 23.84 -11.69
N LEU A 249 26.73 25.17 -11.72
CA LEU A 249 26.84 25.99 -12.93
C LEU A 249 28.01 26.96 -12.81
N ALA A 250 28.79 27.07 -13.88
CA ALA A 250 29.86 28.04 -14.04
C ALA A 250 29.80 28.73 -15.41
N ILE A 251 30.24 29.98 -15.50
CA ILE A 251 30.36 30.72 -16.76
C ILE A 251 31.82 31.16 -16.94
N ASN A 252 32.35 31.06 -18.16
CA ASN A 252 33.72 31.48 -18.44
C ASN A 252 33.84 33.00 -18.53
N ASN A 253 35.06 33.50 -18.32
CA ASN A 253 35.42 34.88 -18.65
C ASN A 253 35.84 34.96 -20.11
N VAL A 254 35.35 35.98 -20.82
CA VAL A 254 35.68 36.23 -22.22
C VAL A 254 35.98 37.71 -22.43
N ASN A 255 36.77 38.00 -23.46
CA ASN A 255 37.08 39.35 -23.91
C ASN A 255 37.04 39.41 -25.44
N ILE A 256 36.74 40.58 -25.98
CA ILE A 256 36.74 40.87 -27.41
C ILE A 256 37.11 42.33 -27.63
N ALA A 257 37.68 42.65 -28.79
CA ALA A 257 37.80 44.04 -29.24
C ALA A 257 36.46 44.47 -29.86
N GLU A 258 35.89 45.60 -29.40
CA GLU A 258 34.59 46.09 -29.88
C GLU A 258 34.61 46.53 -31.36
N GLY A 259 35.77 47.00 -31.84
CA GLY A 259 35.94 47.54 -33.18
C GLY A 259 35.46 48.99 -33.30
N ASN A 260 35.83 49.68 -34.39
CA ASN A 260 35.53 51.11 -34.55
C ASN A 260 34.11 51.38 -35.10
N SER A 261 33.40 50.34 -35.53
CA SER A 261 32.05 50.39 -36.10
C SER A 261 31.43 49.00 -36.18
N GLY A 262 30.11 48.94 -36.39
CA GLY A 262 29.37 47.68 -36.55
C GLY A 262 29.12 46.96 -35.22
N THR A 263 28.89 45.65 -35.28
CA THR A 263 28.66 44.81 -34.10
C THR A 263 29.54 43.57 -34.10
N SER A 264 29.93 43.14 -32.90
CA SER A 264 30.70 41.91 -32.65
C SER A 264 29.94 41.01 -31.68
N SER A 265 30.10 39.69 -31.82
CA SER A 265 29.48 38.71 -30.91
C SER A 265 30.45 38.28 -29.84
N LEU A 266 30.14 38.57 -28.57
CA LEU A 266 30.84 38.04 -27.41
C LEU A 266 30.12 36.79 -26.91
N VAL A 267 30.76 35.63 -27.03
CA VAL A 267 30.16 34.33 -26.71
C VAL A 267 30.68 33.82 -25.38
N PHE A 268 29.79 33.68 -24.40
CA PHE A 268 30.05 33.03 -23.12
C PHE A 268 29.69 31.55 -23.21
N THR A 269 30.48 30.70 -22.58
CA THR A 269 30.18 29.28 -22.36
C THR A 269 29.76 29.08 -20.91
N VAL A 270 28.54 28.61 -20.71
CA VAL A 270 28.03 28.14 -19.42
C VAL A 270 28.22 26.65 -19.35
N THR A 271 28.83 26.17 -18.27
CA THR A 271 29.14 24.76 -18.02
C THR A 271 28.34 24.27 -16.83
N ARG A 272 27.63 23.15 -16.99
CA ARG A 272 27.13 22.34 -15.88
C ARG A 272 28.15 21.26 -15.55
N THR A 273 28.41 21.06 -14.27
CA THR A 273 29.22 19.95 -13.75
C THR A 273 28.42 19.16 -12.72
N GLY A 274 28.45 17.84 -12.83
CA GLY A 274 27.68 16.89 -12.02
C GLY A 274 26.68 16.10 -12.88
N LEU A 275 26.51 14.82 -12.55
CA LEU A 275 25.47 13.96 -13.10
C LEU A 275 24.11 14.40 -12.54
N THR A 276 23.07 14.38 -13.38
CA THR A 276 21.71 14.74 -12.94
C THR A 276 20.67 14.23 -13.93
N ALA A 277 19.52 13.78 -13.44
CA ALA A 277 18.36 13.45 -14.26
C ALA A 277 17.58 14.70 -14.72
N PHE A 278 17.90 15.88 -14.18
CA PHE A 278 17.17 17.12 -14.46
C PHE A 278 17.95 18.11 -15.33
N PRO A 279 17.26 18.86 -16.22
CA PRO A 279 17.89 19.98 -16.91
C PRO A 279 18.20 21.12 -15.92
N ALA A 280 19.38 21.72 -16.05
CA ALA A 280 19.73 22.90 -15.27
C ALA A 280 19.20 24.16 -15.96
N THR A 281 18.19 24.81 -15.37
CA THR A 281 17.61 26.06 -15.89
C THR A 281 18.15 27.28 -15.17
N PHE A 282 18.46 28.34 -15.92
CA PHE A 282 18.94 29.60 -15.38
C PHE A 282 18.47 30.78 -16.22
N THR A 283 18.52 31.98 -15.65
CA THR A 283 18.30 33.24 -16.38
C THR A 283 19.62 33.98 -16.46
N ALA A 284 20.01 34.41 -17.65
CA ALA A 284 21.14 35.28 -17.87
C ALA A 284 20.67 36.73 -17.99
N LEU A 285 21.34 37.64 -17.28
CA LEU A 285 21.10 39.07 -17.34
C LEU A 285 22.42 39.81 -17.53
N ALA A 286 22.38 40.84 -18.35
CA ALA A 286 23.47 41.79 -18.52
C ALA A 286 23.25 42.93 -17.53
N THR A 287 24.32 43.51 -17.01
CA THR A 287 24.24 44.66 -16.12
C THR A 287 25.36 45.61 -16.48
N ASP A 288 25.04 46.90 -16.48
CA ASP A 288 26.01 47.93 -16.81
C ASP A 288 27.19 47.90 -15.84
N GLY A 289 28.38 48.03 -16.40
CA GLY A 289 29.63 48.19 -15.67
C GLY A 289 30.30 49.47 -16.12
N THR A 290 31.51 49.33 -16.67
CA THR A 290 32.18 50.45 -17.37
C THR A 290 31.66 50.64 -18.80
N ALA A 291 31.05 49.60 -19.38
CA ALA A 291 30.25 49.65 -20.59
C ALA A 291 28.76 49.65 -20.22
N SER A 292 27.95 50.40 -20.96
CA SER A 292 26.52 50.58 -20.72
C SER A 292 25.68 50.20 -21.94
N ALA A 293 24.48 49.67 -21.72
CA ALA A 293 23.51 49.48 -22.79
C ALA A 293 22.68 50.77 -23.01
N PRO A 294 22.25 51.08 -24.25
CA PRO A 294 22.52 50.34 -25.48
C PRO A 294 23.81 50.81 -26.20
N SER A 295 24.63 51.69 -25.61
CA SER A 295 25.79 52.26 -26.30
C SER A 295 26.85 51.22 -26.64
N ASP A 296 27.35 50.51 -25.62
CA ASP A 296 28.49 49.60 -25.75
C ASP A 296 28.04 48.16 -26.07
N TYR A 297 26.82 47.78 -25.66
CA TYR A 297 26.27 46.45 -25.90
C TYR A 297 24.73 46.44 -25.89
N SER A 298 24.13 45.40 -26.44
CA SER A 298 22.67 45.16 -26.33
C SER A 298 22.33 44.45 -25.01
N ALA A 299 21.40 45.00 -24.23
CA ALA A 299 21.00 44.46 -22.93
C ALA A 299 20.34 43.07 -22.98
N THR A 300 19.91 42.63 -24.16
CA THR A 300 19.25 41.34 -24.34
C THR A 300 20.27 40.22 -24.50
N LEU A 301 20.53 39.48 -23.42
CA LEU A 301 20.99 38.09 -23.52
C LEU A 301 19.77 37.20 -23.76
N ALA A 302 19.96 36.07 -24.46
CA ALA A 302 18.95 35.02 -24.57
C ALA A 302 18.36 34.75 -23.18
N GLY A 303 17.03 34.90 -23.02
CA GLY A 303 16.34 35.00 -21.74
C GLY A 303 16.54 33.84 -20.76
N THR A 304 15.51 33.02 -20.52
CA THR A 304 15.67 31.78 -19.76
C THR A 304 16.31 30.72 -20.65
N THR A 305 17.40 30.10 -20.18
CA THR A 305 18.17 29.08 -20.90
C THR A 305 18.32 27.82 -20.05
N SER A 306 18.58 26.69 -20.69
CA SER A 306 18.78 25.40 -20.02
C SER A 306 20.02 24.66 -20.55
N ILE A 307 20.61 23.82 -19.69
CA ILE A 307 21.56 22.78 -20.06
C ILE A 307 20.86 21.44 -19.82
N ALA A 308 20.81 20.59 -20.86
CA ALA A 308 20.11 19.30 -20.84
C ALA A 308 20.66 18.36 -19.76
N ALA A 309 19.81 17.52 -19.16
CA ALA A 309 20.15 16.47 -18.18
C ALA A 309 21.25 15.49 -18.65
N GLY A 310 21.74 14.66 -17.74
CA GLY A 310 22.66 13.54 -18.00
C GLY A 310 24.13 13.93 -18.12
N GLY A 311 25.02 12.95 -18.03
CA GLY A 311 26.47 13.15 -18.19
C GLY A 311 27.13 13.99 -17.10
N VAL A 312 28.44 13.83 -16.95
CA VAL A 312 29.21 14.50 -15.87
C VAL A 312 29.41 15.99 -16.16
N THR A 313 29.38 16.38 -17.43
CA THR A 313 29.47 17.78 -17.85
C THR A 313 28.68 18.03 -19.14
N ALA A 314 28.10 19.22 -19.25
CA ALA A 314 27.45 19.69 -20.46
C ALA A 314 27.55 21.23 -20.53
N THR A 315 27.53 21.78 -21.74
CA THR A 315 27.68 23.21 -21.95
C THR A 315 26.55 23.79 -22.80
N THR A 316 26.32 25.09 -22.65
CA THR A 316 25.53 25.91 -23.56
C THR A 316 26.19 27.27 -23.73
N THR A 317 25.86 27.98 -24.80
CA THR A 317 26.46 29.29 -25.09
C THR A 317 25.45 30.42 -24.91
N LEU A 318 25.90 31.53 -24.34
CA LEU A 318 25.18 32.80 -24.33
C LEU A 318 25.91 33.76 -25.25
N THR A 319 25.18 34.49 -26.09
CA THR A 319 25.77 35.48 -26.99
C THR A 319 25.31 36.87 -26.59
N ALA A 320 26.26 37.78 -26.43
CA ALA A 320 26.02 39.21 -26.27
C ALA A 320 26.47 39.95 -27.54
N THR A 321 25.68 40.94 -27.96
CA THR A 321 26.06 41.84 -29.06
C THR A 321 26.81 43.03 -28.48
N ILE A 322 28.05 43.22 -28.92
CA ILE A 322 28.93 44.35 -28.57
C ILE A 322 28.91 45.33 -29.74
N ASN A 323 28.70 46.60 -29.45
CA ASN A 323 28.62 47.64 -30.47
C ASN A 323 29.99 48.32 -30.59
N GLY A 324 30.53 48.38 -31.79
CA GLY A 324 31.76 49.12 -32.06
C GLY A 324 31.49 50.62 -32.15
N ASP A 325 32.39 51.43 -31.61
CA ASP A 325 32.35 52.88 -31.74
C ASP A 325 33.74 53.48 -32.01
N ALA A 326 33.77 54.72 -32.52
CA ALA A 326 35.02 55.41 -32.85
C ALA A 326 35.63 56.17 -31.65
N VAL A 327 35.04 56.05 -30.45
CA VAL A 327 35.47 56.73 -29.24
C VAL A 327 36.47 55.83 -28.53
N VAL A 328 37.74 56.24 -28.51
CA VAL A 328 38.79 55.48 -27.80
C VAL A 328 38.49 55.47 -26.29
N GLY A 329 37.85 54.40 -25.82
CA GLY A 329 37.72 54.07 -24.42
C GLY A 329 38.98 53.39 -23.90
N ARG A 330 39.34 53.59 -22.62
CA ARG A 330 40.25 52.65 -21.94
C ARG A 330 39.57 51.28 -21.90
N THR A 331 40.35 50.18 -21.85
CA THR A 331 39.84 48.82 -21.68
C THR A 331 38.70 48.80 -20.65
N ARG A 332 37.46 48.53 -21.10
CA ARG A 332 36.24 48.60 -20.28
C ARG A 332 35.89 47.20 -19.79
N PRO A 333 36.22 46.80 -18.56
CA PRO A 333 35.70 45.55 -18.01
C PRO A 333 34.19 45.67 -17.81
N SER A 334 33.43 44.94 -18.63
CA SER A 334 32.02 44.69 -18.38
C SER A 334 31.90 43.56 -17.34
N ARG A 335 31.17 43.78 -16.24
CA ARG A 335 30.86 42.70 -15.29
C ARG A 335 29.61 41.98 -15.79
N TRP A 336 29.76 40.75 -16.26
CA TRP A 336 28.63 39.95 -16.71
C TRP A 336 28.17 38.95 -15.64
N CYS A 337 26.89 39.07 -15.29
CA CYS A 337 26.00 38.07 -14.68
C CYS A 337 26.13 37.70 -13.19
N CYS A 338 24.99 37.79 -12.50
CA CYS A 338 24.61 36.91 -11.40
C CYS A 338 23.69 35.80 -11.96
N LEU A 339 24.13 34.54 -11.97
CA LEU A 339 23.26 33.41 -12.29
C LEU A 339 22.29 33.18 -11.12
N ARG A 340 20.97 33.19 -11.37
CA ARG A 340 19.96 32.86 -10.34
C ARG A 340 19.33 31.48 -10.64
N PRO A 341 19.53 30.47 -9.77
CA PRO A 341 18.79 29.21 -9.84
C PRO A 341 17.31 29.43 -9.52
N ARG A 342 16.42 28.68 -10.16
CA ARG A 342 14.96 28.82 -9.98
C ARG A 342 14.32 27.75 -9.09
N THR A 343 15.07 26.76 -8.60
CA THR A 343 14.51 25.65 -7.81
C THR A 343 14.38 26.00 -6.32
N ARG A 344 13.30 25.52 -5.71
CA ARG A 344 12.90 25.77 -4.32
C ARG A 344 13.77 24.88 -3.41
N ARG A 345 14.69 25.50 -2.65
CA ARG A 345 15.71 24.93 -1.73
C ARG A 345 17.04 24.57 -2.42
N LEU A 346 18.00 25.49 -2.39
CA LEU A 346 19.47 25.32 -2.18
C LEU A 346 20.13 26.72 -2.28
N PRO A 347 21.30 26.96 -1.65
CA PRO A 347 21.81 28.30 -1.35
C PRO A 347 22.32 29.04 -2.60
N GLN A 348 22.21 30.36 -2.56
CA GLN A 348 22.71 31.26 -3.60
C GLN A 348 24.23 31.09 -3.78
N VAL A 349 24.68 30.64 -4.95
CA VAL A 349 26.09 30.75 -5.32
C VAL A 349 26.33 32.18 -5.80
N LEU A 350 26.65 33.07 -4.87
CA LEU A 350 27.29 34.34 -5.19
C LEU A 350 28.73 34.00 -5.58
N VAL A 351 29.07 34.02 -6.86
CA VAL A 351 30.48 33.92 -7.28
C VAL A 351 31.12 35.29 -7.05
N PRO A 352 32.03 35.47 -6.08
CA PRO A 352 32.76 36.72 -5.95
C PRO A 352 33.77 36.79 -7.09
N ALA A 353 33.55 37.69 -8.05
CA ALA A 353 34.59 38.07 -8.99
C ALA A 353 35.75 38.70 -8.20
N ARG A 354 36.81 37.92 -7.94
CA ARG A 354 38.06 38.45 -7.38
C ARG A 354 38.64 39.46 -8.37
N SER A 355 38.88 40.67 -7.87
CA SER A 355 39.55 41.76 -8.56
C SER A 355 40.96 41.33 -8.98
N PRO A 356 41.39 41.52 -10.24
CA PRO A 356 42.81 41.59 -10.55
C PRO A 356 43.30 42.98 -10.16
N THR A 357 43.70 43.16 -8.91
CA THR A 357 44.69 44.21 -8.59
C THR A 357 46.03 43.71 -9.11
N THR A 358 46.39 44.15 -10.31
CA THR A 358 47.79 44.14 -10.75
C THR A 358 48.06 45.41 -11.53
N THR A 359 48.48 46.42 -10.79
CA THR A 359 49.29 47.52 -11.30
C THR A 359 50.57 46.91 -11.89
N SER A 360 50.76 47.01 -13.19
CA SER A 360 52.11 46.92 -13.78
C SER A 360 52.37 48.22 -14.53
N ARG A 361 53.19 49.07 -13.91
CA ARG A 361 53.93 50.11 -14.62
C ARG A 361 55.11 49.43 -15.29
N VAL A 362 55.31 49.69 -16.58
CA VAL A 362 56.62 49.60 -17.21
C VAL A 362 56.81 50.90 -18.00
N TRP A 363 58.01 51.46 -17.88
CA TRP A 363 58.52 52.63 -18.60
C TRP A 363 58.48 52.43 -20.12
#